data_AF-A0A3S2Y7N3-F1
#
_entry.id   AF-A0A3S2Y7N3-F1
#
_cell.length_a   1.000
_cell.length_b   1.000
_cell.length_c   1.000
_cell.angle_alpha   90.00
_cell.angle_beta   90.00
_cell.angle_gamma   90.00
#
_symmetry.space_group_name_H-M   'P 1'
#
loop_
_entity.id
_entity.type
_entity.pdbx_description
1 polymer ?
#
loop_
_entity_poly.entity_id
_entity_poly.type
_entity_poly.pdbx_seq_one_letter_code
_entity_poly.pdbx_strand_id
1 'polypeptide(L)'
;MVINTVLSYAFFLGVFGRGGDVPVWGMGAYVFDFGPQSFMIGLMATLVPGALAGKARRAGKVAAWAGASRLPKGLVPRAVLVALGSVALGVGGSALVVTLLGVQSLPYTAALTAKLVFGAALALLVTPPGLKAALR
;
A
#
# COMPACT_ATOMS: atom_id res chain seq x y z
N MET A 1 -0.12 11.33 -0.27
CA MET A 1 -1.00 10.84 0.81
C MET A 1 -2.46 11.05 0.45
N VAL A 2 -2.94 12.30 0.35
CA VAL A 2 -4.35 12.63 0.06
C VAL A 2 -4.92 11.88 -1.16
N ILE A 3 -4.20 11.82 -2.28
CA ILE A 3 -4.68 11.14 -3.51
C ILE A 3 -4.91 9.64 -3.29
N ASN A 4 -4.01 8.94 -2.59
CA ASN A 4 -4.19 7.51 -2.28
C ASN A 4 -5.32 7.28 -1.30
N THR A 5 -5.53 8.19 -0.35
CA THR A 5 -6.66 8.14 0.59
C THR A 5 -7.99 8.29 -0.15
N VAL A 6 -8.09 9.26 -1.07
CA VAL A 6 -9.29 9.50 -1.89
C VAL A 6 -9.58 8.32 -2.83
N LEU A 7 -8.55 7.78 -3.50
CA LEU A 7 -8.71 6.60 -4.36
C LEU A 7 -9.11 5.34 -3.57
N SER A 8 -8.52 5.14 -2.38
CA SER A 8 -8.91 4.02 -1.50
C SER A 8 -10.35 4.15 -1.03
N TYR A 9 -10.80 5.36 -0.71
CA TYR A 9 -12.19 5.63 -0.35
C TYR A 9 -13.16 5.35 -1.51
N ALA A 10 -12.82 5.80 -2.72
CA ALA A 10 -13.64 5.54 -3.91
C ALA A 10 -13.73 4.04 -4.25
N PHE A 11 -12.62 3.31 -4.13
CA PHE A 11 -12.60 1.86 -4.32
C PHE A 11 -13.46 1.15 -3.27
N PHE A 12 -13.33 1.54 -1.99
CA PHE A 12 -14.13 0.96 -0.92
C PHE A 12 -15.63 1.17 -1.14
N LEU A 13 -16.03 2.38 -1.55
CA LEU A 13 -17.41 2.67 -1.93
C LEU A 13 -17.90 1.82 -3.11
N GLY A 14 -17.04 1.60 -4.11
CA GLY A 14 -17.37 0.79 -5.28
C GLY A 14 -17.55 -0.70 -4.94
N VAL A 15 -16.76 -1.23 -4.01
CA VAL A 15 -16.78 -2.65 -3.64
C VAL A 15 -17.83 -2.97 -2.57
N PHE A 16 -17.96 -2.13 -1.55
CA PHE A 16 -18.81 -2.40 -0.37
C PHE A 16 -20.11 -1.59 -0.35
N GLY A 17 -20.35 -0.72 -1.32
CA GLY A 17 -21.55 0.12 -1.37
C GLY A 17 -21.55 1.18 -0.25
N ARG A 18 -22.75 1.63 0.15
CA ARG A 18 -22.94 2.75 1.11
C ARG A 18 -23.46 2.33 2.50
N GLY A 19 -23.53 1.04 2.82
CA GLY A 19 -23.95 0.59 4.15
C GLY A 19 -24.19 -0.92 4.26
N GLY A 20 -24.16 -1.42 5.50
CA GLY A 20 -24.28 -2.84 5.84
C GLY A 20 -23.04 -3.40 6.53
N ASP A 21 -23.19 -4.56 7.15
CA ASP A 21 -22.07 -5.32 7.71
C ASP A 21 -21.18 -5.84 6.58
N VAL A 22 -19.88 -5.57 6.69
CA VAL A 22 -18.91 -5.98 5.69
C VAL A 22 -18.43 -7.39 6.01
N PRO A 23 -18.63 -8.39 5.13
CA PRO A 23 -18.12 -9.73 5.34
C PRO A 23 -16.59 -9.70 5.37
N VAL A 24 -16.00 -10.44 6.32
CA VAL A 24 -14.54 -10.48 6.49
C VAL A 24 -13.89 -11.42 5.47
N TRP A 25 -14.48 -12.59 5.27
CA TRP A 25 -13.96 -13.70 4.47
C TRP A 25 -14.75 -13.91 3.18
N GLY A 26 -14.08 -14.39 2.13
CA GLY A 26 -14.66 -14.66 0.82
C GLY A 26 -14.07 -13.82 -0.31
N MET A 27 -14.41 -14.17 -1.54
CA MET A 27 -14.02 -13.40 -2.72
C MET A 27 -14.79 -12.08 -2.74
N GLY A 28 -14.08 -10.95 -2.86
CA GLY A 28 -14.68 -9.61 -2.76
C GLY A 28 -14.95 -9.14 -1.32
N ALA A 29 -14.61 -9.94 -0.31
CA ALA A 29 -14.75 -9.59 1.09
C ALA A 29 -13.60 -8.71 1.61
N TYR A 30 -13.68 -8.28 2.87
CA TYR A 30 -12.76 -7.31 3.46
C TYR A 30 -11.28 -7.69 3.33
N VAL A 31 -10.90 -8.91 3.71
CA VAL A 31 -9.50 -9.40 3.67
C VAL A 31 -8.99 -9.52 2.23
N PHE A 32 -9.84 -9.99 1.30
CA PHE A 32 -9.46 -10.14 -0.09
C PHE A 32 -9.10 -8.78 -0.73
N ASP A 33 -9.85 -7.74 -0.41
CA ASP A 33 -9.64 -6.39 -0.96
C ASP A 33 -8.32 -5.74 -0.49
N PHE A 34 -7.71 -6.20 0.61
CA PHE A 34 -6.36 -5.77 0.99
C PHE A 34 -5.30 -6.17 -0.05
N GLY A 35 -5.53 -7.22 -0.83
CA GLY A 35 -4.59 -7.65 -1.86
C GLY A 35 -4.40 -6.59 -2.94
N PRO A 36 -5.44 -6.30 -3.75
CA PRO A 36 -5.39 -5.26 -4.77
C PRO A 36 -5.00 -3.88 -4.21
N GLN A 37 -5.54 -3.51 -3.04
CA GLN A 37 -5.24 -2.22 -2.41
C GLN A 37 -3.75 -2.12 -2.02
N SER A 38 -3.20 -3.10 -1.32
CA SER A 38 -1.81 -3.07 -0.85
C SER A 38 -0.82 -3.17 -2.01
N PHE A 39 -1.16 -3.94 -3.05
CA PHE A 39 -0.39 -3.99 -4.28
C PHE A 39 -0.27 -2.61 -4.91
N MET A 40 -1.40 -1.94 -5.14
CA MET A 40 -1.43 -0.63 -5.77
C MET A 40 -0.72 0.43 -4.93
N ILE A 41 -0.91 0.39 -3.61
CA ILE A 41 -0.20 1.30 -2.70
C ILE A 41 1.31 1.07 -2.79
N GLY A 42 1.80 -0.16 -2.63
CA GLY A 42 3.22 -0.45 -2.69
C GLY A 42 3.85 -0.09 -4.04
N LEU A 43 3.13 -0.37 -5.13
CA LEU A 43 3.56 -0.06 -6.48
C LEU A 43 3.66 1.45 -6.69
N MET A 44 2.60 2.21 -6.44
CA MET A 44 2.55 3.65 -6.69
C MET A 44 3.44 4.44 -5.71
N ALA A 45 3.50 4.01 -4.45
CA ALA A 45 4.37 4.60 -3.43
C ALA A 45 5.86 4.43 -3.73
N THR A 46 6.22 3.50 -4.63
CA THR A 46 7.59 3.28 -5.08
C THR A 46 7.86 3.88 -6.46
N LEU A 47 6.96 3.66 -7.43
CA LEU A 47 7.14 4.07 -8.82
C LEU A 47 7.17 5.59 -8.97
N VAL A 48 6.13 6.27 -8.47
CA VAL A 48 5.96 7.71 -8.69
C VAL A 48 7.10 8.52 -8.05
N PRO A 49 7.35 8.44 -6.73
CA PRO A 49 8.45 9.20 -6.14
C PRO A 49 9.81 8.69 -6.61
N GLY A 50 9.95 7.40 -6.93
CA GLY A 50 11.18 6.84 -7.47
C GLY A 50 11.54 7.37 -8.86
N ALA A 51 10.56 7.52 -9.74
CA ALA A 51 10.74 8.12 -11.06
C ALA A 51 11.08 9.62 -10.97
N LEU A 52 10.36 10.35 -10.11
CA LEU A 52 10.62 11.78 -9.87
C LEU A 52 12.02 12.00 -9.27
N ALA A 53 12.41 11.23 -8.27
CA ALA A 53 13.73 11.28 -7.65
C ALA A 53 14.84 10.92 -8.65
N GLY A 54 14.64 9.87 -9.44
CA GLY A 54 15.57 9.48 -10.50
C GLY A 54 15.75 10.56 -11.56
N LYS A 55 14.65 11.20 -11.99
CA LYS A 55 14.69 12.34 -12.94
C LYS A 55 15.43 13.54 -12.34
N ALA A 56 15.11 13.92 -11.10
CA ALA A 56 15.74 15.05 -10.42
C ALA A 56 17.25 14.84 -10.23
N ARG A 57 17.67 13.61 -9.87
CA ARG A 57 19.08 13.25 -9.75
C ARG A 57 19.81 13.31 -11.08
N ARG A 58 19.25 12.75 -12.16
CA ARG A 58 19.86 12.84 -13.51
C ARG A 58 19.99 14.28 -13.99
N ALA A 59 19.09 15.16 -13.55
CA ALA A 59 19.15 16.60 -13.82
C ALA A 59 20.09 17.37 -12.87
N GLY A 60 20.83 16.71 -11.98
CA GLY A 60 21.74 17.34 -11.02
C GLY A 60 21.05 18.15 -9.91
N LYS A 61 19.73 18.07 -9.78
CA LYS A 61 18.95 18.86 -8.79
C LYS A 61 19.02 18.28 -7.38
N VAL A 62 19.39 17.00 -7.25
CA VAL A 62 19.43 16.27 -5.98
C VAL A 62 20.68 15.41 -5.94
N ALA A 63 21.41 15.45 -4.81
CA ALA A 63 22.60 14.66 -4.59
C ALA A 63 22.29 13.15 -4.52
N ALA A 64 23.28 12.33 -4.86
CA ALA A 64 23.17 10.89 -4.71
C ALA A 64 23.15 10.49 -3.23
N TRP A 65 22.36 9.49 -2.88
CA TRP A 65 22.33 8.91 -1.54
C TRP A 65 23.47 7.90 -1.37
N ALA A 66 24.42 8.19 -0.47
CA ALA A 66 25.61 7.37 -0.27
C ALA A 66 25.34 6.02 0.44
N GLY A 67 24.16 5.81 1.01
CA GLY A 67 23.90 4.68 1.91
C GLY A 67 23.63 3.32 1.25
N ALA A 68 23.80 2.27 2.05
CA ALA A 68 23.21 0.93 1.95
C ALA A 68 21.74 0.89 1.45
N SER A 69 21.35 0.08 0.47
CA SER A 69 19.97 -0.28 0.14
C SER A 69 19.97 -1.73 -0.32
N ARG A 70 19.05 -2.50 0.25
CA ARG A 70 18.87 -3.92 -0.04
C ARG A 70 17.90 -4.15 -1.21
N LEU A 71 17.31 -3.08 -1.75
CA LEU A 71 16.35 -3.15 -2.85
C LEU A 71 17.05 -3.13 -4.22
N PRO A 72 16.44 -3.74 -5.25
CA PRO A 72 16.96 -3.69 -6.62
C PRO A 72 17.23 -2.27 -7.12
N LYS A 73 18.27 -2.11 -7.96
CA LYS A 73 18.60 -0.82 -8.59
C LYS A 73 17.54 -0.39 -9.60
N GLY A 74 16.95 -1.34 -10.32
CA GLY A 74 15.88 -1.07 -11.30
C GLY A 74 14.59 -0.62 -10.62
N LEU A 75 13.98 0.47 -11.12
CA LEU A 75 12.76 1.04 -10.56
C LEU A 75 11.57 0.05 -10.60
N VAL A 76 11.35 -0.58 -11.75
CA VAL A 76 10.25 -1.53 -11.97
C VAL A 76 10.39 -2.79 -11.10
N PRO A 77 11.50 -3.56 -11.14
CA PRO A 77 11.62 -4.76 -10.31
C PRO A 77 11.55 -4.44 -8.82
N ARG A 78 12.08 -3.29 -8.39
CA ARG A 78 11.93 -2.83 -7.00
C ARG A 78 10.47 -2.58 -6.65
N ALA A 79 9.73 -1.86 -7.50
CA ALA A 79 8.33 -1.55 -7.24
C ALA A 79 7.45 -2.80 -7.20
N VAL A 80 7.71 -3.78 -8.07
CA VAL A 80 7.03 -5.07 -8.03
C VAL A 80 7.34 -5.83 -6.74
N LEU A 81 8.61 -5.92 -6.34
CA LEU A 81 9.01 -6.59 -5.10
C LEU A 81 8.34 -5.98 -3.87
N VAL A 82 8.33 -4.65 -3.81
CA VAL A 82 7.70 -3.89 -2.73
C VAL A 82 6.17 -4.07 -2.76
N ALA A 83 5.55 -4.05 -3.93
CA ALA A 83 4.11 -4.28 -4.07
C ALA A 83 3.72 -5.70 -3.60
N LEU A 84 4.47 -6.73 -3.99
CA LEU A 84 4.24 -8.11 -3.54
C LEU A 84 4.45 -8.26 -2.02
N GLY A 85 5.50 -7.66 -1.47
CA GLY A 85 5.71 -7.63 -0.02
C GLY A 85 4.57 -6.91 0.71
N SER A 86 4.05 -5.84 0.12
CA SER A 86 2.90 -5.10 0.65
C SER A 86 1.62 -5.94 0.63
N VAL A 87 1.39 -6.72 -0.43
CA VAL A 87 0.26 -7.68 -0.50
C VAL A 87 0.36 -8.72 0.60
N ALA A 88 1.53 -9.33 0.77
CA ALA A 88 1.74 -10.34 1.81
C ALA A 88 1.46 -9.75 3.21
N LEU A 89 1.94 -8.53 3.48
CA LEU A 89 1.68 -7.84 4.74
C LEU A 89 0.21 -7.43 4.92
N GLY A 90 -0.44 -6.93 3.86
CA GLY A 90 -1.83 -6.49 3.92
C GLY A 90 -2.80 -7.64 4.08
N VAL A 91 -2.71 -8.65 3.22
CA VAL A 91 -3.58 -9.83 3.28
C VAL A 91 -3.24 -10.67 4.51
N GLY A 92 -1.96 -11.01 4.72
CA GLY A 92 -1.54 -11.84 5.85
C GLY A 92 -1.77 -11.15 7.19
N GLY A 93 -1.46 -9.86 7.30
CA GLY A 93 -1.68 -9.08 8.53
C GLY A 93 -3.16 -8.90 8.86
N SER A 94 -3.99 -8.54 7.87
CA SER A 94 -5.43 -8.43 8.10
C SER A 94 -6.06 -9.77 8.45
N ALA A 95 -5.75 -10.84 7.70
CA ALA A 95 -6.21 -12.20 7.96
C ALA A 95 -5.84 -12.68 9.37
N LEU A 96 -4.60 -12.44 9.80
CA LEU A 96 -4.16 -12.81 11.15
C LEU A 96 -4.97 -12.07 12.22
N VAL A 97 -5.12 -10.75 12.09
CA VAL A 97 -5.86 -9.93 13.06
C VAL A 97 -7.33 -10.38 13.16
N VAL A 98 -8.03 -10.54 12.03
CA VAL A 98 -9.44 -10.92 12.07
C VAL A 98 -9.65 -12.36 12.58
N THR A 99 -8.69 -13.25 12.33
CA THR A 99 -8.71 -14.64 12.84
C THR A 99 -8.54 -14.65 14.35
N LEU A 100 -7.56 -13.90 14.87
CA LEU A 100 -7.32 -13.81 16.32
C LEU A 100 -8.49 -13.18 17.07
N LEU A 101 -9.22 -12.25 16.43
CA LEU A 101 -10.38 -11.60 17.02
C LEU A 101 -11.69 -12.38 16.81
N GLY A 102 -11.69 -13.46 16.02
CA GLY A 102 -12.89 -14.27 15.75
C GLY A 102 -13.99 -13.52 14.98
N VAL A 103 -13.65 -12.48 14.23
CA VAL A 103 -14.62 -11.57 13.60
C VAL A 103 -15.05 -12.11 12.24
N GLN A 104 -16.37 -12.23 12.02
CA GLN A 104 -16.97 -12.68 10.76
C GLN A 104 -17.52 -11.55 9.91
N SER A 105 -18.01 -10.48 10.56
CA SER A 105 -18.45 -9.24 9.93
C SER A 105 -17.90 -8.03 10.67
N LEU A 106 -17.61 -6.95 9.93
CA LEU A 106 -17.19 -5.68 10.50
C LEU A 106 -18.23 -4.60 10.18
N PRO A 107 -18.54 -3.70 11.14
CA PRO A 107 -19.29 -2.50 10.84
C PRO A 107 -18.60 -1.69 9.73
N TYR A 108 -19.37 -1.17 8.78
CA TYR A 108 -18.87 -0.43 7.62
C TYR A 108 -17.85 0.67 8.00
N THR A 109 -18.14 1.45 9.03
CA THR A 109 -17.26 2.54 9.50
C THR A 109 -15.94 2.04 10.07
N ALA A 110 -15.97 0.92 10.80
CA ALA A 110 -14.77 0.29 11.36
C ALA A 110 -13.90 -0.29 10.24
N ALA A 111 -14.52 -1.01 9.29
CA ALA A 111 -13.85 -1.54 8.11
C ALA A 111 -13.20 -0.44 7.27
N LEU A 112 -13.93 0.64 6.99
CA LEU A 112 -13.40 1.77 6.23
C LEU A 112 -12.22 2.44 6.95
N THR A 113 -12.39 2.74 8.24
CA THR A 113 -11.35 3.42 9.03
C THR A 113 -10.08 2.59 9.08
N ALA A 114 -10.19 1.30 9.35
CA ALA A 114 -9.04 0.39 9.40
C ALA A 114 -8.32 0.33 8.04
N LYS A 115 -9.05 0.29 6.92
CA LYS A 115 -8.43 0.34 5.58
C LYS A 115 -7.70 1.65 5.29
N LEU A 116 -8.29 2.78 5.65
CA LEU A 116 -7.66 4.09 5.41
C LEU A 116 -6.39 4.25 6.24
N VAL A 117 -6.46 3.87 7.53
CA VAL A 117 -5.29 3.90 8.43
C VAL A 117 -4.20 2.96 7.94
N PHE A 118 -4.56 1.74 7.55
CA PHE A 118 -3.61 0.77 7.01
C PHE A 118 -2.95 1.30 5.72
N GLY A 119 -3.73 1.81 4.77
CA GLY A 119 -3.19 2.31 3.51
C GLY A 119 -2.24 3.50 3.70
N ALA A 120 -2.56 4.40 4.63
CA ALA A 120 -1.68 5.50 5.00
C ALA A 120 -0.39 5.00 5.67
N ALA A 121 -0.50 4.11 6.65
CA ALA A 121 0.65 3.53 7.35
C ALA A 121 1.57 2.77 6.38
N LEU A 122 1.02 1.94 5.50
CA LEU A 122 1.77 1.19 4.51
C LEU A 122 2.55 2.11 3.58
N ALA A 123 1.93 3.16 3.02
CA ALA A 123 2.65 4.09 2.16
C ALA A 123 3.72 4.89 2.93
N LEU A 124 3.49 5.26 4.19
CA LEU A 124 4.52 5.91 5.02
C LEU A 124 5.72 4.98 5.28
N LEU A 125 5.49 3.69 5.46
CA LEU A 125 6.55 2.69 5.66
C LEU A 125 7.33 2.40 4.37
N VAL A 126 6.63 2.37 3.23
CA VAL A 126 7.19 1.91 1.96
C VAL A 126 7.88 3.03 1.16
N THR A 127 7.36 4.26 1.20
CA THR A 127 7.91 5.37 0.40
C THR A 127 9.37 5.71 0.75
N PRO A 128 9.80 5.84 2.03
CA PRO A 128 11.17 6.24 2.34
C PRO A 128 12.23 5.24 1.85
N PRO A 129 12.09 3.91 2.05
CA PRO A 129 12.98 2.92 1.45
C PRO A 129 13.02 2.99 -0.08
N GLY A 130 11.86 3.18 -0.72
CA GLY A 130 11.75 3.33 -2.17
C GLY A 130 12.51 4.55 -2.71
N LEU A 131 12.41 5.68 -2.00
CA LEU A 131 13.09 6.93 -2.36
C LEU A 131 14.62 6.82 -2.16
N LYS A 132 15.06 6.28 -1.01
CA LYS A 132 16.50 6.03 -0.74
C LYS A 132 17.12 5.15 -1.82
N ALA A 133 16.40 4.12 -2.25
CA ALA A 133 16.86 3.25 -3.33
C ALA A 133 16.89 3.95 -4.71
N ALA A 134 16.06 4.98 -4.94
CA ALA A 134 16.03 5.75 -6.19
C ALA A 134 17.16 6.79 -6.28
N LEU A 135 17.61 7.30 -5.13
CA LEU A 135 18.62 8.35 -5.04
C LEU A 135 20.06 7.81 -5.02
N ARG A 136 20.26 6.50 -4.87
CA ARG A 136 21.58 5.84 -5.02
C ARG A 136 22.13 5.91 -6.42
#